data_AF-A0A1B6C9K4-F1
#
_entry.id   AF-A0A1B6C9K4-F1
#
_cell.length_a   1.000
_cell.length_b   1.000
_cell.length_c   1.000
_cell.angle_alpha   90.00
_cell.angle_beta   90.00
_cell.angle_gamma   90.00
#
_symmetry.space_group_name_H-M   'P 1'
#
loop_
_entity.id
_entity.type
_entity.pdbx_description
1 polymer ?
#
loop_
_entity_poly.entity_id
_entity_poly.type
_entity_poly.pdbx_seq_one_letter_code
_entity_poly.pdbx_strand_id
1 'polypeptide(L)'
;MAMLREQSDIDRHSRWSETKKKIDSDPRYKAVESSTTREDWFREYVKILKDERKRDKEKERERKDRERRERGEKEREHKQEPESEEGGESEIDNDKEKEAKDLEKAARVEASLREREKEVQRTLAVHLRDRDNEREQHKHDEAVQHFNALLADLVRNSELVWKEAKRQLRKDHRWELAELDREEKEKLFNEHIEQLSKKKKEKFRELLNETIEVTLSSSWKEVRKLIKDDPRYSKFSSSEKKCEREYKEYIKDKLQSAKADIQELLQETKLITHKSLSTVQENESTMKELEEILKKDRRYLVLDHIPDERTELVMSYLEELEKRGPPPPPTASEPSRRSK
;
A
#
# COMPACT_ATOMS: atom_id res chain seq x y z
N MET A 1 18.61 22.32 -6.06
CA MET A 1 18.73 22.61 -7.51
C MET A 1 20.17 22.72 -8.01
N ALA A 2 21.05 23.53 -7.40
CA ALA A 2 22.44 23.72 -7.89
C ALA A 2 23.24 22.40 -8.05
N MET A 3 23.17 21.51 -7.07
CA MET A 3 23.80 20.18 -7.13
C MET A 3 23.32 19.33 -8.32
N LEU A 4 22.03 19.37 -8.67
CA LEU A 4 21.49 18.62 -9.82
C LEU A 4 21.96 19.21 -11.17
N ARG A 5 22.27 20.51 -11.22
CA ARG A 5 22.84 21.18 -12.40
C ARG A 5 24.31 20.85 -12.62
N GLU A 6 25.04 20.54 -11.56
CA GLU A 6 26.45 20.16 -11.60
C GLU A 6 26.66 18.71 -12.08
N GLN A 7 25.61 17.88 -12.06
CA GLN A 7 25.65 16.49 -12.53
C GLN A 7 25.40 16.44 -14.04
N SER A 8 26.47 16.25 -14.81
CA SER A 8 26.44 16.21 -16.29
C SER A 8 25.74 14.99 -16.89
N ASP A 9 25.45 13.98 -16.07
CA ASP A 9 24.86 12.70 -16.47
C ASP A 9 23.34 12.62 -16.23
N ILE A 10 22.75 13.71 -15.72
CA ILE A 10 21.29 13.85 -15.61
C ILE A 10 20.74 14.49 -16.88
N ASP A 11 19.86 13.76 -17.56
CA ASP A 11 19.15 14.22 -18.74
C ASP A 11 17.61 14.21 -18.55
N ARG A 12 16.90 14.61 -19.59
CA ARG A 12 15.43 14.70 -19.61
C ARG A 12 14.68 13.35 -19.44
N HIS A 13 15.39 12.22 -19.46
CA HIS A 13 14.83 10.88 -19.29
C HIS A 13 15.38 10.17 -18.05
N SER A 14 16.29 10.80 -17.30
CA SER A 14 16.84 10.23 -16.08
C SER A 14 15.74 9.87 -15.07
N ARG A 15 15.93 8.73 -14.42
CA ARG A 15 15.03 8.23 -13.38
C ARG A 15 15.59 8.54 -11.99
N TRP A 16 14.69 8.80 -11.05
CA TRP A 16 15.07 9.11 -9.68
C TRP A 16 15.85 7.97 -9.01
N SER A 17 15.42 6.73 -9.22
CA SER A 17 16.07 5.53 -8.64
C SER A 17 17.53 5.35 -9.06
N GLU A 18 17.89 5.78 -10.27
CA GLU A 18 19.26 5.73 -10.79
C GLU A 18 20.08 6.94 -10.36
N THR A 19 19.47 8.12 -10.39
CA THR A 19 20.12 9.38 -10.01
C THR A 19 20.42 9.42 -8.51
N LYS A 20 19.49 8.95 -7.68
CA LYS A 20 19.62 8.89 -6.21
C LYS A 20 20.90 8.18 -5.78
N LYS A 21 21.25 7.05 -6.41
CA LYS A 21 22.46 6.27 -6.09
C LYS A 21 23.76 7.02 -6.35
N LYS A 22 23.73 8.07 -7.16
CA LYS A 22 24.91 8.86 -7.53
C LYS A 22 25.06 10.10 -6.65
N ILE A 23 23.96 10.62 -6.13
CA ILE A 23 23.93 11.86 -5.35
C ILE A 23 23.71 11.65 -3.85
N ASP A 24 23.43 10.42 -3.40
CA ASP A 24 23.10 10.10 -2.00
C ASP A 24 24.21 10.43 -0.99
N SER A 25 25.44 10.49 -1.47
CA SER A 25 26.64 10.74 -0.69
C SER A 25 26.96 12.24 -0.56
N ASP A 26 26.36 13.11 -1.38
CA ASP A 26 26.60 14.55 -1.37
C ASP A 26 26.03 15.20 -0.07
N PRO A 27 26.81 16.04 0.64
CA PRO A 27 26.33 16.74 1.85
C PRO A 27 25.04 17.55 1.63
N ARG A 28 24.87 18.16 0.45
CA ARG A 28 23.68 18.94 0.10
C ARG A 28 22.45 18.06 -0.14
N TYR A 29 22.65 16.78 -0.52
CA TYR A 29 21.56 15.80 -0.59
C TYR A 29 21.12 15.40 0.83
N LYS A 30 22.09 15.12 1.71
CA LYS A 30 21.84 14.73 3.10
C LYS A 30 21.18 15.84 3.93
N ALA A 31 21.48 17.11 3.64
CA ALA A 31 20.91 18.28 4.30
C ALA A 31 19.38 18.44 4.11
N VAL A 32 18.79 17.79 3.11
CA VAL A 32 17.33 17.80 2.90
C VAL A 32 16.76 16.56 3.56
N GLU A 33 16.03 16.66 4.68
CA GLU A 33 15.65 15.46 5.45
C GLU A 33 14.52 14.64 4.79
N SER A 34 13.62 15.30 4.07
CA SER A 34 12.49 14.65 3.39
C SER A 34 12.91 13.96 2.10
N SER A 35 12.70 12.64 2.02
CA SER A 35 12.93 11.86 0.80
C SER A 35 12.01 12.30 -0.35
N THR A 36 10.79 12.75 -0.03
CA THR A 36 9.81 13.21 -1.01
C THR A 36 10.25 14.54 -1.62
N THR A 37 10.67 15.50 -0.79
CA THR A 37 11.16 16.80 -1.26
C THR A 37 12.38 16.68 -2.17
N ARG A 38 13.28 15.72 -1.89
CA ARG A 38 14.42 15.41 -2.76
C ARG A 38 13.96 14.93 -4.14
N GLU A 39 12.95 14.07 -4.19
CA GLU A 39 12.40 13.53 -5.44
C GLU A 39 11.63 14.60 -6.23
N ASP A 40 10.91 15.48 -5.55
CA ASP A 40 10.17 16.59 -6.18
C ASP A 40 11.11 17.57 -6.88
N TRP A 41 12.22 17.96 -6.23
CA TRP A 41 13.24 18.80 -6.84
C TRP A 41 13.91 18.14 -8.05
N PHE A 42 14.07 16.82 -8.03
CA PHE A 42 14.58 16.08 -9.18
C PHE A 42 13.57 16.08 -10.34
N ARG A 43 12.28 15.82 -10.06
CA ARG A 43 11.21 15.86 -11.06
C ARG A 43 11.06 17.26 -11.68
N GLU A 44 11.17 18.29 -10.85
CA GLU A 44 11.17 19.69 -11.29
C GLU A 44 12.37 20.00 -12.20
N TYR A 45 13.57 19.53 -11.82
CA TYR A 45 14.77 19.71 -12.63
C TYR A 45 14.67 19.01 -14.00
N VAL A 46 14.20 17.76 -14.04
CA VAL A 46 13.96 17.03 -15.30
C VAL A 46 12.91 17.73 -16.17
N LYS A 47 11.88 18.34 -15.55
CA LYS A 47 10.87 19.16 -16.25
C LYS A 47 11.50 20.40 -16.88
N ILE A 48 12.37 21.10 -16.16
CA ILE A 48 13.12 22.26 -16.69
C ILE A 48 13.94 21.86 -17.92
N LEU A 49 14.65 20.72 -17.88
CA LEU A 49 15.43 20.22 -19.01
C LEU A 49 14.55 19.88 -20.24
N LYS A 50 13.33 19.36 -20.02
CA LYS A 50 12.36 19.13 -21.11
C LYS A 50 11.87 20.43 -21.74
N ASP A 51 11.58 21.43 -20.91
CA ASP A 51 11.09 22.72 -21.35
C ASP A 51 12.16 23.53 -22.08
N GLU A 52 13.41 23.51 -21.62
CA GLU A 52 14.55 24.11 -22.31
C GLU A 52 14.74 23.48 -23.70
N ARG A 53 14.74 22.15 -23.80
CA ARG A 53 14.85 21.45 -25.09
C ARG A 53 13.69 21.78 -26.04
N LYS A 54 12.48 21.99 -25.51
CA LYS A 54 11.31 22.39 -26.29
C LYS A 54 11.47 23.81 -26.84
N ARG A 55 11.94 24.76 -26.02
CA ARG A 55 12.23 26.14 -26.45
C ARG A 55 13.34 26.20 -27.48
N ASP A 56 14.40 25.42 -27.34
CA ASP A 56 15.49 25.39 -28.31
C ASP A 56 15.02 24.87 -29.68
N LYS A 57 14.16 23.83 -29.68
CA LYS A 57 13.56 23.30 -30.91
C LYS A 57 12.64 24.30 -31.58
N GLU A 58 11.96 25.13 -30.81
CA GLU A 58 11.11 26.22 -31.32
C GLU A 58 11.95 27.33 -31.95
N LYS A 59 12.99 27.80 -31.25
CA LYS A 59 13.97 28.78 -31.78
C LYS A 59 14.66 28.28 -33.06
N GLU A 60 15.00 27.00 -33.13
CA GLU A 60 15.59 26.41 -34.35
C GLU A 60 14.63 26.44 -35.54
N ARG A 61 13.34 26.19 -35.30
CA ARG A 61 12.30 26.29 -36.34
C ARG A 61 12.12 27.72 -36.81
N GLU A 62 12.03 28.67 -35.87
CA GLU A 62 11.94 30.10 -36.19
C GLU A 62 13.13 30.57 -37.02
N ARG A 63 14.35 30.12 -36.67
CA ARG A 63 15.56 30.44 -37.45
C ARG A 63 15.49 29.88 -38.87
N LYS A 64 15.08 28.62 -39.04
CA LYS A 64 14.93 27.99 -40.36
C LYS A 64 13.85 28.67 -41.21
N ASP A 65 12.74 29.07 -40.60
CA ASP A 65 11.68 29.78 -41.29
C ASP A 65 12.14 31.18 -41.73
N ARG A 66 12.95 31.87 -40.91
CA ARG A 66 13.57 33.15 -41.28
C ARG A 66 14.54 32.99 -42.44
N GLU A 67 15.44 32.02 -42.38
CA GLU A 67 16.40 31.70 -43.46
C GLU A 67 15.67 31.36 -44.77
N ARG A 68 14.54 30.64 -44.71
CA ARG A 68 13.73 30.29 -45.88
C ARG A 68 13.03 31.50 -46.49
N ARG A 69 12.57 32.45 -45.66
CA ARG A 69 11.97 33.71 -46.14
C ARG A 69 13.01 34.59 -46.83
N GLU A 70 14.18 34.77 -46.23
CA GLU A 70 15.27 35.56 -46.81
C GLU A 70 15.78 34.97 -48.13
N ARG A 71 15.82 33.64 -48.26
CA ARG A 71 16.16 32.98 -49.54
C ARG A 71 15.08 33.19 -50.60
N GLY A 72 13.80 33.13 -50.21
CA GLY A 72 12.69 33.40 -51.10
C GLY A 72 12.63 34.84 -51.61
N GLU A 73 13.05 35.81 -50.81
CA GLU A 73 13.18 37.21 -51.26
C GLU A 73 14.32 37.39 -52.26
N LYS A 74 15.51 36.81 -52.02
CA LYS A 74 16.63 36.86 -52.97
C LYS A 74 16.34 36.19 -54.30
N GLU A 75 15.58 35.09 -54.31
CA GLU A 75 15.13 34.43 -55.55
C GLU A 75 14.09 35.25 -56.32
N ARG A 76 13.30 36.11 -55.64
CA ARG A 76 12.35 37.03 -56.28
C ARG A 76 13.05 38.26 -56.87
N GLU A 77 14.10 38.77 -56.23
CA GLU A 77 14.93 39.85 -56.78
C GLU A 77 15.71 39.41 -58.04
N HIS A 78 16.08 38.13 -58.15
CA HIS A 78 16.82 37.61 -59.31
C HIS A 78 15.94 37.26 -60.53
N LYS A 79 14.61 37.28 -60.40
CA LYS A 79 13.64 36.92 -61.47
C LYS A 79 13.00 38.12 -62.18
N GLN A 80 13.42 39.35 -61.88
CA GLN A 80 12.98 40.54 -62.61
C GLN A 80 13.95 40.85 -63.77
N GLU A 81 13.88 40.06 -64.85
CA GLU A 81 14.17 40.51 -66.22
C GLU A 81 12.93 40.16 -67.09
N PRO A 82 12.55 40.98 -68.08
CA PRO A 82 11.19 40.99 -68.60
C PRO A 82 11.02 40.10 -69.83
N GLU A 83 9.98 39.28 -69.89
CA GLU A 83 9.42 38.80 -71.16
C GLU A 83 7.88 38.80 -71.13
N SER A 84 7.36 39.68 -71.99
CA SER A 84 6.12 39.71 -72.80
C SER A 84 4.85 38.94 -72.41
N GLU A 85 3.77 39.72 -72.54
CA GLU A 85 2.33 39.49 -72.59
C GLU A 85 1.85 38.26 -73.40
N GLU A 86 0.85 37.53 -72.89
CA GLU A 86 -0.52 37.41 -73.43
C GLU A 86 -1.30 36.27 -72.72
N GLY A 87 -2.58 36.49 -72.39
CA GLY A 87 -3.51 35.40 -72.06
C GLY A 87 -4.50 35.62 -70.90
N GLY A 88 -5.22 36.74 -70.90
CA GLY A 88 -6.26 37.02 -69.91
C GLY A 88 -7.53 36.20 -70.17
N GLU A 89 -7.78 35.19 -69.34
CA GLU A 89 -9.10 34.73 -68.86
C GLU A 89 -8.98 33.46 -67.98
N SER A 90 -7.87 32.70 -68.05
CA SER A 90 -7.61 31.51 -67.21
C SER A 90 -6.86 31.78 -65.90
N GLU A 91 -6.29 32.98 -65.72
CA GLU A 91 -5.52 33.35 -64.53
C GLU A 91 -6.40 33.80 -63.36
N ILE A 92 -7.53 34.46 -63.63
CA ILE A 92 -8.43 35.00 -62.59
C ILE A 92 -9.14 33.87 -61.83
N ASP A 93 -9.53 32.79 -62.51
CA ASP A 93 -10.10 31.60 -61.85
C ASP A 93 -9.04 30.82 -61.07
N ASN A 94 -7.80 30.73 -61.58
CA ASN A 94 -6.69 30.11 -60.86
C ASN A 94 -6.29 30.89 -59.59
N ASP A 95 -6.31 32.22 -59.63
CA ASP A 95 -5.99 33.05 -58.46
C ASP A 95 -7.09 32.99 -57.39
N LYS A 96 -8.37 32.99 -57.77
CA LYS A 96 -9.47 32.76 -56.83
C LYS A 96 -9.44 31.37 -56.21
N GLU A 97 -9.12 30.35 -57.01
CA GLU A 97 -8.98 28.97 -56.50
C GLU A 97 -7.78 28.82 -55.56
N LYS A 98 -6.69 29.53 -55.83
CA LYS A 98 -5.50 29.57 -54.97
C LYS A 98 -5.76 30.31 -53.66
N GLU A 99 -6.46 31.44 -53.70
CA GLU A 99 -6.86 32.20 -52.51
C GLU A 99 -7.84 31.41 -51.64
N ALA A 100 -8.81 30.71 -52.23
CA ALA A 100 -9.70 29.80 -51.52
C ALA A 100 -8.94 28.64 -50.84
N LYS A 101 -7.97 28.04 -51.54
CA LYS A 101 -7.09 26.99 -50.97
C LYS A 101 -6.20 27.51 -49.85
N ASP A 102 -5.75 28.75 -49.93
CA ASP A 102 -4.89 29.35 -48.90
C ASP A 102 -5.70 29.78 -47.67
N LEU A 103 -6.94 30.26 -47.83
CA LEU A 103 -7.89 30.44 -46.73
C LEU A 103 -8.24 29.11 -46.05
N GLU A 104 -8.48 28.04 -46.83
CA GLU A 104 -8.78 26.72 -46.27
C GLU A 104 -7.58 26.16 -45.48
N LYS A 105 -6.36 26.32 -45.99
CA LYS A 105 -5.12 25.96 -45.25
C LYS A 105 -4.98 26.81 -43.98
N ALA A 106 -5.22 28.12 -44.05
CA ALA A 106 -5.15 29.01 -42.90
C ALA A 106 -6.18 28.62 -41.82
N ALA A 107 -7.43 28.36 -42.21
CA ALA A 107 -8.49 27.89 -41.31
C ALA A 107 -8.16 26.52 -40.69
N ARG A 108 -7.56 25.60 -41.45
CA ARG A 108 -7.11 24.30 -40.94
C ARG A 108 -5.95 24.43 -39.94
N VAL A 109 -5.02 25.34 -40.19
CA VAL A 109 -3.91 25.64 -39.29
C VAL A 109 -4.42 26.32 -38.01
N GLU A 110 -5.34 27.28 -38.13
CA GLU A 110 -5.96 27.94 -36.99
C GLU A 110 -6.79 26.97 -36.15
N ALA A 111 -7.58 26.09 -36.78
CA ALA A 111 -8.32 25.03 -36.08
C ALA A 111 -7.38 24.08 -35.33
N SER A 112 -6.26 23.69 -35.96
CA SER A 112 -5.25 22.83 -35.32
C SER A 112 -4.53 23.52 -34.16
N LEU A 113 -4.21 24.81 -34.27
CA LEU A 113 -3.63 25.61 -33.19
C LEU A 113 -4.61 25.75 -32.03
N ARG A 114 -5.87 26.07 -32.31
CA ARG A 114 -6.93 26.20 -31.30
C ARG A 114 -7.21 24.87 -30.59
N GLU A 115 -7.18 23.76 -31.31
CA GLU A 115 -7.33 22.43 -30.71
C GLU A 115 -6.14 22.09 -29.80
N ARG A 116 -4.93 22.40 -30.24
CA ARG A 116 -3.71 22.20 -29.45
C ARG A 116 -3.68 23.08 -28.20
N GLU A 117 -4.11 24.33 -28.30
CA GLU A 117 -4.26 25.23 -27.16
C GLU A 117 -5.29 24.71 -26.16
N LYS A 118 -6.44 24.22 -26.63
CA LYS A 118 -7.44 23.57 -25.77
C LYS A 118 -6.88 22.34 -25.06
N GLU A 119 -6.07 21.52 -25.73
CA GLU A 119 -5.40 20.36 -25.11
C GLU A 119 -4.38 20.80 -24.05
N VAL A 120 -3.58 21.83 -24.32
CA VAL A 120 -2.65 22.41 -23.34
C VAL A 120 -3.40 22.97 -22.13
N GLN A 121 -4.52 23.68 -22.35
CA GLN A 121 -5.35 24.18 -21.26
C GLN A 121 -5.98 23.05 -20.44
N ARG A 122 -6.47 21.98 -21.09
CA ARG A 122 -7.02 20.81 -20.39
C ARG A 122 -5.96 20.12 -19.53
N THR A 123 -4.79 19.86 -20.10
CA THR A 123 -3.67 19.22 -19.37
C THR A 123 -3.14 20.10 -18.23
N LEU A 124 -3.04 21.42 -18.43
CA LEU A 124 -2.66 22.35 -17.38
C LEU A 124 -3.70 22.42 -16.25
N ALA A 125 -4.99 22.45 -16.58
CA ALA A 125 -6.07 22.48 -15.60
C ALA A 125 -6.08 21.22 -14.72
N VAL A 126 -5.87 20.04 -15.32
CA VAL A 126 -5.71 18.78 -14.59
C VAL A 126 -4.48 18.83 -13.68
N HIS A 127 -3.33 19.24 -14.21
CA HIS A 127 -2.09 19.30 -13.42
C HIS A 127 -2.16 20.30 -12.26
N LEU A 128 -2.82 21.45 -12.45
CA LEU A 128 -3.05 22.42 -11.39
C LEU A 128 -3.98 21.87 -10.31
N ARG A 129 -5.08 21.23 -10.71
CA ARG A 129 -6.01 20.56 -9.78
C ARG A 129 -5.33 19.46 -8.99
N ASP A 130 -4.52 18.63 -9.64
CA ASP A 130 -3.79 17.54 -8.98
C ASP A 130 -2.79 18.10 -7.96
N ARG A 131 -2.04 19.15 -8.33
CA ARG A 131 -1.11 19.83 -7.41
C ARG A 131 -1.83 20.47 -6.22
N ASP A 132 -2.95 21.13 -6.45
CA ASP A 132 -3.71 21.77 -5.38
C ASP A 132 -4.34 20.70 -4.46
N ASN A 133 -4.83 19.58 -5.01
CA ASN A 133 -5.27 18.43 -4.21
C ASN A 133 -4.13 17.82 -3.39
N GLU A 134 -2.94 17.64 -3.96
CA GLU A 134 -1.76 17.13 -3.24
C GLU A 134 -1.38 18.06 -2.08
N ARG A 135 -1.40 19.37 -2.32
CA ARG A 135 -1.12 20.37 -1.28
C ARG A 135 -2.12 20.29 -0.12
N GLU A 136 -3.41 20.23 -0.42
CA GLU A 136 -4.45 20.11 0.61
C GLU A 136 -4.36 18.77 1.35
N GLN A 137 -4.04 17.67 0.65
CA GLN A 137 -3.80 16.37 1.27
C GLN A 137 -2.60 16.42 2.21
N HIS A 138 -1.49 17.04 1.82
CA HIS A 138 -0.33 17.20 2.70
C HIS A 138 -0.63 18.04 3.94
N LYS A 139 -1.41 19.12 3.79
CA LYS A 139 -1.86 19.94 4.92
C LYS A 139 -2.76 19.13 5.87
N HIS A 140 -3.65 18.32 5.31
CA HIS A 140 -4.51 17.41 6.07
C HIS A 140 -3.69 16.34 6.81
N ASP A 141 -2.77 15.66 6.11
CA ASP A 141 -1.88 14.65 6.69
C ASP A 141 -1.05 15.23 7.83
N GLU A 142 -0.55 16.46 7.69
CA GLU A 142 0.17 17.17 8.73
C GLU A 142 -0.72 17.42 9.96
N ALA A 143 -1.95 17.89 9.76
CA ALA A 143 -2.92 18.08 10.84
C ALA A 143 -3.28 16.75 11.55
N VAL A 144 -3.42 15.65 10.80
CA VAL A 144 -3.59 14.29 11.34
C VAL A 144 -2.38 13.87 12.17
N GLN A 145 -1.15 14.10 11.68
CA GLN A 145 0.07 13.78 12.42
C GLN A 145 0.18 14.57 13.73
N HIS A 146 -0.08 15.89 13.70
CA HIS A 146 -0.09 16.73 14.91
C HIS A 146 -1.12 16.24 15.92
N PHE A 147 -2.32 15.88 15.45
CA PHE A 147 -3.37 15.36 16.32
C PHE A 147 -3.00 14.00 16.92
N ASN A 148 -2.44 13.09 16.13
CA ASN A 148 -1.97 11.79 16.60
C ASN A 148 -0.84 11.91 17.62
N ALA A 149 0.10 12.86 17.43
CA ALA A 149 1.14 13.15 18.40
C ALA A 149 0.55 13.65 19.74
N LEU A 150 -0.45 14.54 19.66
CA LEU A 150 -1.16 15.03 20.84
C LEU A 150 -1.88 13.88 21.59
N LEU A 151 -2.54 12.98 20.86
CA LEU A 151 -3.16 11.78 21.42
C LEU A 151 -2.14 10.86 22.09
N ALA A 152 -0.99 10.62 21.46
CA ALA A 152 0.08 9.79 22.02
C ALA A 152 0.62 10.34 23.36
N ASP A 153 0.73 11.66 23.49
CA ASP A 153 1.24 12.31 24.69
C ASP A 153 0.22 12.30 25.84
N LEU A 154 -1.01 12.73 25.55
CA LEU A 154 -2.03 13.02 26.57
C LEU A 154 -3.01 11.87 26.81
N VAL A 155 -3.27 11.03 25.81
CA VAL A 155 -4.22 9.91 25.90
C VAL A 155 -3.44 8.60 25.99
N ARG A 156 -3.07 8.21 27.21
CA ARG A 156 -2.38 6.93 27.50
C ARG A 156 -3.32 5.85 28.06
N ASN A 157 -4.51 6.25 28.50
CA ASN A 157 -5.52 5.34 29.03
C ASN A 157 -6.50 4.94 27.91
N SER A 158 -6.49 3.65 27.56
CA SER A 158 -7.40 3.02 26.59
C SER A 158 -8.86 2.96 27.03
N GLU A 159 -9.18 3.33 28.28
CA GLU A 159 -10.55 3.38 28.80
C GLU A 159 -11.09 4.81 28.89
N LEU A 160 -10.35 5.80 28.37
CA LEU A 160 -10.83 7.17 28.24
C LEU A 160 -11.98 7.25 27.22
N VAL A 161 -13.00 8.02 27.56
CA VAL A 161 -14.11 8.33 26.64
C VAL A 161 -13.81 9.64 25.91
N TRP A 162 -14.25 9.76 24.65
CA TRP A 162 -14.02 10.95 23.81
C TRP A 162 -14.35 12.27 24.50
N LYS A 163 -15.48 12.34 25.23
CA LYS A 163 -15.88 13.56 25.97
C LYS A 163 -14.84 14.00 26.99
N GLU A 164 -14.24 13.06 27.71
CA GLU A 164 -13.23 13.33 28.74
C GLU A 164 -11.87 13.66 28.11
N ALA A 165 -11.47 12.88 27.11
CA ALA A 165 -10.25 13.12 26.35
C ALA A 165 -10.29 14.51 25.69
N LYS A 166 -11.38 14.86 25.01
CA LYS A 166 -11.59 16.18 24.39
C LYS A 166 -11.44 17.33 25.39
N ARG A 167 -11.90 17.17 26.63
CA ARG A 167 -11.73 18.19 27.69
C ARG A 167 -10.26 18.39 28.08
N GLN A 168 -9.46 17.34 28.02
CA GLN A 168 -8.02 17.40 28.30
C GLN A 168 -7.25 17.97 27.10
N LEU A 169 -7.55 17.46 25.90
CA LEU A 169 -6.88 17.85 24.66
C LEU A 169 -7.06 19.35 24.35
N ARG A 170 -8.26 19.90 24.59
CA ARG A 170 -8.55 21.35 24.40
C ARG A 170 -7.71 22.31 25.27
N LYS A 171 -7.06 21.81 26.31
CA LYS A 171 -6.18 22.63 27.16
C LYS A 171 -4.77 22.76 26.57
N ASP A 172 -4.40 21.91 25.62
CA ASP A 172 -3.11 21.92 24.96
C ASP A 172 -3.15 22.88 23.76
N HIS A 173 -2.12 23.72 23.61
CA HIS A 173 -2.02 24.67 22.50
C HIS A 173 -2.05 23.99 21.13
N ARG A 174 -1.53 22.75 21.04
CA ARG A 174 -1.51 21.95 19.79
C ARG A 174 -2.90 21.52 19.31
N TRP A 175 -3.93 21.62 20.15
CA TRP A 175 -5.31 21.33 19.75
C TRP A 175 -5.80 22.23 18.61
N GLU A 176 -5.40 23.51 18.63
CA GLU A 176 -5.75 24.50 17.60
C GLU A 176 -4.87 24.36 16.35
N LEU A 177 -3.68 23.75 16.45
CA LEU A 177 -2.81 23.49 15.29
C LEU A 177 -3.36 22.36 14.40
N ALA A 178 -4.15 21.45 14.96
CA ALA A 178 -4.83 20.41 14.21
C ALA A 178 -6.13 20.96 13.57
N GLU A 179 -6.02 21.52 12.36
CA GLU A 179 -7.16 21.97 11.52
C GLU A 179 -7.95 20.78 10.94
N LEU A 180 -8.46 19.91 11.81
CA LEU A 180 -9.31 18.78 11.46
C LEU A 180 -10.75 19.00 11.92
N ASP A 181 -11.68 18.42 11.17
CA ASP A 181 -13.09 18.43 11.54
C ASP A 181 -13.36 17.65 12.82
N ARG A 182 -14.46 17.99 13.49
CA ARG A 182 -14.84 17.36 14.77
C ARG A 182 -15.00 15.85 14.66
N GLU A 183 -15.63 15.38 13.59
CA GLU A 183 -15.89 13.95 13.35
C GLU A 183 -14.60 13.19 13.09
N GLU A 184 -13.67 13.80 12.35
CA GLU A 184 -12.36 13.23 12.08
C GLU A 184 -11.49 13.13 13.33
N LYS A 185 -11.47 14.18 14.17
CA LYS A 185 -10.79 14.12 15.48
C LYS A 185 -11.34 13.01 16.36
N GLU A 186 -12.65 12.77 16.34
CA GLU A 186 -13.29 11.68 17.09
C GLU A 186 -12.93 10.31 16.52
N LYS A 187 -12.88 10.18 15.18
CA LYS A 187 -12.44 8.96 14.49
C LYS A 187 -11.00 8.61 14.84
N LEU A 188 -10.07 9.56 14.72
CA LEU A 188 -8.65 9.36 15.06
C LEU A 188 -8.46 9.02 16.54
N PHE A 189 -9.25 9.61 17.43
CA PHE A 189 -9.25 9.24 18.84
C PHE A 189 -9.68 7.79 19.06
N ASN A 190 -10.78 7.35 18.43
CA ASN A 190 -11.25 5.97 18.57
C ASN A 190 -10.24 4.98 18.01
N GLU A 191 -9.61 5.29 16.86
CA GLU A 191 -8.53 4.49 16.30
C GLU A 191 -7.33 4.42 17.25
N HIS A 192 -6.91 5.54 17.84
CA HIS A 192 -5.83 5.55 18.84
C HIS A 192 -6.17 4.71 20.07
N ILE A 193 -7.40 4.79 20.59
CA ILE A 193 -7.86 3.97 21.72
C ILE A 193 -7.86 2.48 21.36
N GLU A 194 -8.27 2.12 20.14
CA GLU A 194 -8.20 0.76 19.63
C GLU A 194 -6.75 0.28 19.53
N GLN A 195 -5.85 1.08 18.96
CA GLN A 195 -4.43 0.78 18.87
C GLN A 195 -3.78 0.61 20.26
N LEU A 196 -4.12 1.46 21.23
CA LEU A 196 -3.66 1.31 22.62
C LEU A 196 -4.20 0.02 23.24
N SER A 197 -5.49 -0.29 23.04
CA SER A 197 -6.11 -1.51 23.54
C SER A 197 -5.46 -2.75 22.94
N LYS A 198 -5.15 -2.72 21.64
CA LYS A 198 -4.45 -3.79 20.92
C LYS A 198 -3.03 -3.98 21.45
N LYS A 199 -2.23 -2.91 21.56
CA LYS A 199 -0.86 -2.98 22.12
C LYS A 199 -0.85 -3.52 23.55
N LYS A 200 -1.80 -3.10 24.39
CA LYS A 200 -1.94 -3.63 25.75
C LYS A 200 -2.34 -5.11 25.77
N LYS A 201 -3.27 -5.52 24.90
CA LYS A 201 -3.68 -6.92 24.71
C LYS A 201 -2.50 -7.79 24.29
N GLU A 202 -1.70 -7.32 23.32
CA GLU A 202 -0.47 -7.99 22.89
C GLU A 202 0.52 -8.19 24.05
N LYS A 203 0.80 -7.13 24.83
CA LYS A 203 1.68 -7.23 26.02
C LYS A 203 1.12 -8.15 27.10
N PHE A 204 -0.19 -8.20 27.30
CA PHE A 204 -0.83 -9.13 28.21
C PHE A 204 -0.70 -10.58 27.72
N ARG A 205 -0.88 -10.83 26.43
CA ARG A 205 -0.68 -12.16 25.84
C ARG A 205 0.78 -12.60 25.84
N GLU A 206 1.73 -11.68 25.62
CA GLU A 206 3.17 -11.95 25.79
C GLU A 206 3.48 -12.44 27.21
N LEU A 207 2.95 -11.75 28.23
CA LEU A 207 3.07 -12.19 29.63
C LEU A 207 2.51 -13.61 29.85
N LEU A 208 1.34 -13.92 29.29
CA LEU A 208 0.76 -15.26 29.38
C LEU A 208 1.60 -16.32 28.67
N ASN A 209 2.25 -15.98 27.54
CA ASN A 209 3.15 -16.89 26.83
C ASN A 209 4.45 -17.15 27.62
N GLU A 210 4.96 -16.15 28.34
CA GLU A 210 6.18 -16.25 29.15
C GLU A 210 5.96 -17.01 30.46
N THR A 211 4.71 -17.13 30.91
CA THR A 211 4.35 -17.84 32.15
C THR A 211 4.18 -19.32 31.86
N ILE A 212 5.25 -20.10 32.04
CA ILE A 212 5.34 -21.53 31.68
C ILE A 212 4.27 -22.38 32.41
N GLU A 213 3.88 -21.97 33.61
CA GLU A 213 2.86 -22.67 34.41
C GLU A 213 1.43 -22.50 33.83
N VAL A 214 1.22 -21.61 32.85
CA VAL A 214 -0.07 -21.43 32.19
C VAL A 214 -0.27 -22.53 31.15
N THR A 215 -1.07 -23.53 31.51
CA THR A 215 -1.50 -24.60 30.61
C THR A 215 -2.86 -24.30 29.97
N LEU A 216 -3.21 -25.03 28.90
CA LEU A 216 -4.52 -24.92 28.23
C LEU A 216 -5.72 -25.25 29.12
N SER A 217 -5.50 -25.95 30.25
CA SER A 217 -6.53 -26.33 31.23
C SER A 217 -6.51 -25.48 32.50
N SER A 218 -5.57 -24.54 32.63
CA SER A 218 -5.41 -23.70 33.83
C SER A 218 -6.62 -22.79 34.07
N SER A 219 -7.04 -22.66 35.33
CA SER A 219 -8.11 -21.74 35.67
C SER A 219 -7.59 -20.30 35.76
N TRP A 220 -8.46 -19.31 35.48
CA TRP A 220 -8.09 -17.90 35.60
C TRP A 220 -7.58 -17.54 37.02
N LYS A 221 -8.11 -18.18 38.07
CA LYS A 221 -7.72 -17.89 39.45
C LYS A 221 -6.27 -18.30 39.74
N GLU A 222 -5.79 -19.38 39.13
CA GLU A 222 -4.40 -19.85 39.27
C GLU A 222 -3.46 -18.94 38.50
N VAL A 223 -3.77 -18.69 37.22
CA VAL A 223 -2.99 -17.79 36.36
C VAL A 223 -2.88 -16.40 36.95
N ARG A 224 -3.99 -15.84 37.48
CA ARG A 224 -4.00 -14.53 38.14
C ARG A 224 -2.99 -14.45 39.28
N LYS A 225 -2.83 -15.51 40.09
CA LYS A 225 -1.88 -15.49 41.22
C LYS A 225 -0.44 -15.35 40.76
N LEU A 226 -0.12 -15.84 39.55
CA LEU A 226 1.21 -15.79 38.95
C LEU A 226 1.49 -14.42 38.32
N ILE A 227 0.50 -13.83 37.66
CA ILE A 227 0.69 -12.62 36.85
C ILE A 227 0.31 -11.31 37.55
N LYS A 228 -0.30 -11.36 38.74
CA LYS A 228 -0.87 -10.18 39.44
C LYS A 228 0.15 -9.07 39.72
N ASP A 229 1.42 -9.43 39.90
CA ASP A 229 2.49 -8.51 40.27
C ASP A 229 3.22 -7.95 39.03
N ASP A 230 2.94 -8.48 37.83
CA ASP A 230 3.55 -7.99 36.59
C ASP A 230 2.90 -6.67 36.13
N PRO A 231 3.69 -5.62 35.80
CA PRO A 231 3.16 -4.34 35.34
C PRO A 231 2.25 -4.41 34.11
N ARG A 232 2.46 -5.39 33.21
CA ARG A 232 1.64 -5.60 31.99
C ARG A 232 0.22 -6.03 32.34
N TYR A 233 0.03 -6.78 33.43
CA TYR A 233 -1.31 -7.14 33.94
C TYR A 233 -2.08 -5.89 34.40
N SER A 234 -1.47 -5.09 35.28
CA SER A 234 -2.11 -3.86 35.80
C SER A 234 -2.35 -2.82 34.69
N LYS A 235 -1.45 -2.71 33.71
CA LYS A 235 -1.57 -1.76 32.59
C LYS A 235 -2.60 -2.17 31.54
N PHE A 236 -2.93 -3.46 31.42
CA PHE A 236 -3.91 -3.97 30.46
C PHE A 236 -5.32 -3.46 30.78
N SER A 237 -5.80 -3.73 31.99
CA SER A 237 -7.06 -3.18 32.48
C SER A 237 -7.13 -3.24 34.00
N SER A 238 -7.83 -2.26 34.58
CA SER A 238 -8.24 -2.28 35.98
C SER A 238 -9.39 -3.28 36.26
N SER A 239 -10.09 -3.73 35.22
CA SER A 239 -11.23 -4.62 35.32
C SER A 239 -10.81 -6.08 35.27
N GLU A 240 -10.93 -6.77 36.39
CA GLU A 240 -10.65 -8.20 36.48
C GLU A 240 -11.48 -9.03 35.49
N LYS A 241 -12.76 -8.66 35.30
CA LYS A 241 -13.65 -9.33 34.33
C LYS A 241 -13.15 -9.20 32.89
N LYS A 242 -12.49 -8.09 32.55
CA LYS A 242 -11.91 -7.88 31.21
C LYS A 242 -10.66 -8.74 31.04
N CYS A 243 -9.81 -8.84 32.06
CA CYS A 243 -8.65 -9.73 32.07
C CYS A 243 -9.06 -11.21 31.95
N GLU A 244 -10.07 -11.66 32.71
CA GLU A 244 -10.58 -13.04 32.64
C GLU A 244 -11.13 -13.38 31.25
N ARG A 245 -11.90 -12.47 30.65
CA ARG A 245 -12.44 -12.66 29.30
C ARG A 245 -11.32 -12.75 28.26
N GLU A 246 -10.31 -11.88 28.35
CA GLU A 246 -9.16 -11.92 27.45
C GLU A 246 -8.36 -13.22 27.64
N TYR A 247 -8.21 -13.70 28.88
CA TYR A 247 -7.58 -14.99 29.15
C TYR A 247 -8.35 -16.16 28.51
N LYS A 248 -9.69 -16.18 28.64
CA LYS A 248 -10.51 -17.21 27.99
C LYS A 248 -10.38 -17.17 26.47
N GLU A 249 -10.32 -15.98 25.88
CA GLU A 249 -10.07 -15.80 24.45
C GLU A 249 -8.66 -16.28 24.06
N TYR A 250 -7.64 -15.95 24.85
CA TYR A 250 -6.27 -16.45 24.65
C TYR A 250 -6.19 -17.98 24.68
N ILE A 251 -6.81 -18.65 25.66
CA ILE A 251 -6.83 -20.11 25.73
C ILE A 251 -7.57 -20.71 24.54
N LYS A 252 -8.69 -20.11 24.13
CA LYS A 252 -9.43 -20.54 22.94
C LYS A 252 -8.58 -20.41 21.68
N ASP A 253 -7.89 -19.29 21.49
CA ASP A 253 -7.02 -19.06 20.33
C ASP A 253 -5.83 -20.05 20.31
N LYS A 254 -5.23 -20.30 21.47
CA LYS A 254 -4.14 -21.28 21.62
C LYS A 254 -4.60 -22.70 21.33
N LEU A 255 -5.77 -23.08 21.81
CA LEU A 255 -6.37 -24.39 21.56
C LEU A 255 -6.73 -24.54 20.07
N GLN A 256 -7.25 -23.50 19.43
CA GLN A 256 -7.50 -23.50 17.99
C GLN A 256 -6.21 -23.65 17.17
N SER A 257 -5.13 -22.94 17.55
CA SER A 257 -3.82 -23.09 16.93
C SER A 257 -3.28 -24.51 17.09
N ALA A 258 -3.32 -25.07 18.31
CA ALA A 258 -2.86 -26.43 18.58
C ALA A 258 -3.66 -27.49 17.79
N LYS A 259 -4.97 -27.28 17.62
CA LYS A 259 -5.81 -28.13 16.76
C LYS A 259 -5.39 -28.07 15.30
N ALA A 260 -5.13 -26.88 14.78
CA ALA A 260 -4.64 -26.69 13.41
C ALA A 260 -3.25 -27.35 13.21
N ASP A 261 -2.35 -27.17 14.17
CA ASP A 261 -1.00 -27.75 14.15
C ASP A 261 -1.04 -29.29 14.13
N ILE A 262 -1.94 -29.91 14.92
CA ILE A 262 -2.14 -31.36 14.89
C ILE A 262 -2.79 -31.81 13.57
N GLN A 263 -3.76 -31.07 13.04
CA GLN A 263 -4.35 -31.40 11.74
C GLN A 263 -3.30 -31.38 10.61
N GLU A 264 -2.41 -30.40 10.62
CA GLU A 264 -1.29 -30.32 9.66
C GLU A 264 -0.32 -31.49 9.85
N LEU A 265 0.07 -31.81 11.10
CA LEU A 265 0.90 -32.98 11.41
C LEU A 265 0.27 -34.29 10.91
N LEU A 266 -1.03 -34.48 11.11
CA LEU A 266 -1.74 -35.67 10.64
C LEU A 266 -1.75 -35.76 9.11
N GLN A 267 -1.87 -34.63 8.42
CA GLN A 267 -1.77 -34.58 6.95
C GLN A 267 -0.35 -34.89 6.44
N GLU A 268 0.68 -34.45 7.15
CA GLU A 268 2.09 -34.73 6.82
C GLU A 268 2.48 -36.19 7.10
N THR A 269 1.78 -36.84 8.02
CA THR A 269 2.08 -38.21 8.47
C THR A 269 1.63 -39.23 7.43
N LYS A 270 2.50 -39.51 6.45
CA LYS A 270 2.25 -40.44 5.31
C LYS A 270 1.87 -41.87 5.69
N LEU A 271 2.07 -42.27 6.94
CA LEU A 271 1.66 -43.59 7.46
C LEU A 271 0.14 -43.66 7.69
N ILE A 272 -0.53 -42.51 7.80
CA ILE A 272 -1.97 -42.43 7.97
C ILE A 272 -2.64 -42.48 6.60
N THR A 273 -3.58 -43.42 6.43
CA THR A 273 -4.27 -43.69 5.17
C THR A 273 -5.78 -43.85 5.40
N HIS A 274 -6.57 -43.93 4.32
CA HIS A 274 -8.02 -44.21 4.40
C HIS A 274 -8.38 -45.54 5.10
N LYS A 275 -7.41 -46.47 5.26
CA LYS A 275 -7.60 -47.75 5.98
C LYS A 275 -7.18 -47.68 7.45
N SER A 276 -6.57 -46.58 7.87
CA SER A 276 -6.04 -46.42 9.22
C SER A 276 -7.15 -46.48 10.28
N LEU A 277 -8.37 -46.04 9.97
CA LEU A 277 -9.51 -46.19 10.89
C LEU A 277 -9.89 -47.66 11.14
N SER A 278 -10.09 -48.45 10.08
CA SER A 278 -10.41 -49.89 10.19
C SER A 278 -9.33 -50.67 10.94
N THR A 279 -8.05 -50.35 10.72
CA THR A 279 -6.94 -50.99 11.43
C THR A 279 -6.88 -50.62 12.91
N VAL A 280 -7.23 -49.37 13.26
CA VAL A 280 -7.38 -48.94 14.66
C VAL A 280 -8.57 -49.63 15.35
N GLN A 281 -9.68 -49.84 14.64
CA GLN A 281 -10.85 -50.55 15.18
C GLN A 281 -10.60 -52.06 15.38
N GLU A 282 -9.82 -52.67 14.48
CA GLU A 282 -9.47 -54.09 14.55
C GLU A 282 -8.40 -54.40 15.61
N ASN A 283 -7.47 -53.46 15.84
CA ASN A 283 -6.38 -53.64 16.79
C ASN A 283 -6.07 -52.36 17.57
N GLU A 284 -6.46 -52.35 18.85
CA GLU A 284 -6.22 -51.26 19.79
C GLU A 284 -4.73 -50.91 19.97
N SER A 285 -3.80 -51.85 19.68
CA SER A 285 -2.35 -51.57 19.74
C SER A 285 -1.90 -50.58 18.66
N THR A 286 -2.56 -50.54 17.52
CA THR A 286 -2.19 -49.66 16.40
C THR A 286 -2.44 -48.19 16.72
N MET A 287 -3.45 -47.89 17.53
CA MET A 287 -3.67 -46.53 18.03
C MET A 287 -2.48 -46.07 18.87
N LYS A 288 -2.01 -46.92 19.79
CA LYS A 288 -0.85 -46.61 20.64
C LYS A 288 0.42 -46.39 19.80
N GLU A 289 0.64 -47.20 18.77
CA GLU A 289 1.77 -47.03 17.85
C GLU A 289 1.68 -45.69 17.07
N LEU A 290 0.49 -45.32 16.60
CA LEU A 290 0.25 -44.03 15.96
C LEU A 290 0.52 -42.87 16.91
N GLU A 291 0.03 -42.93 18.15
CA GLU A 291 0.31 -41.92 19.16
C GLU A 291 1.82 -41.81 19.47
N GLU A 292 2.55 -42.93 19.56
CA GLU A 292 4.00 -42.93 19.76
C GLU A 292 4.77 -42.30 18.58
N ILE A 293 4.27 -42.45 17.36
CA ILE A 293 4.84 -41.76 16.19
C ILE A 293 4.57 -40.26 16.29
N LEU A 294 3.35 -39.86 16.60
CA LEU A 294 2.94 -38.45 16.68
C LEU A 294 3.61 -37.71 17.83
N LYS A 295 3.90 -38.38 18.96
CA LYS A 295 4.64 -37.83 20.11
C LYS A 295 6.07 -37.35 19.77
N LYS A 296 6.62 -37.75 18.63
CA LYS A 296 7.94 -37.26 18.16
C LYS A 296 7.88 -35.82 17.66
N ASP A 297 6.70 -35.32 17.30
CA ASP A 297 6.52 -33.94 16.88
C ASP A 297 6.04 -33.07 18.05
N ARG A 298 6.69 -31.90 18.22
CA ARG A 298 6.39 -30.95 19.29
C ARG A 298 4.92 -30.47 19.24
N ARG A 299 4.32 -30.34 18.05
CA ARG A 299 2.92 -29.91 17.84
C ARG A 299 1.94 -30.84 18.56
N TYR A 300 2.24 -32.14 18.61
CA TYR A 300 1.41 -33.12 19.29
C TYR A 300 1.47 -33.01 20.82
N LEU A 301 2.62 -32.62 21.36
CA LEU A 301 2.87 -32.48 22.81
C LEU A 301 2.16 -31.26 23.42
N VAL A 302 1.78 -30.26 22.61
CA VAL A 302 1.07 -29.06 23.11
C VAL A 302 -0.27 -29.40 23.77
N LEU A 303 -0.93 -30.49 23.33
CA LEU A 303 -2.19 -30.98 23.92
C LEU A 303 -1.98 -32.10 24.96
N ASP A 304 -0.77 -32.32 25.49
CA ASP A 304 -0.50 -33.36 26.51
C ASP A 304 -1.39 -33.24 27.75
N HIS A 305 -1.80 -32.01 28.08
CA HIS A 305 -2.63 -31.72 29.26
C HIS A 305 -4.12 -32.04 29.03
N ILE A 306 -4.52 -32.34 27.79
CA ILE A 306 -5.90 -32.65 27.38
C ILE A 306 -5.86 -33.85 26.41
N PRO A 307 -5.50 -35.06 26.91
CA PRO A 307 -5.32 -36.23 26.07
C PRO A 307 -6.61 -36.65 25.34
N ASP A 308 -7.77 -36.49 25.97
CA ASP A 308 -9.06 -36.87 25.38
C ASP A 308 -9.38 -36.06 24.11
N GLU A 309 -9.20 -34.73 24.15
CA GLU A 309 -9.37 -33.88 22.96
C GLU A 309 -8.37 -34.24 21.85
N ARG A 310 -7.14 -34.60 22.23
CA ARG A 310 -6.12 -35.00 21.26
C ARG A 310 -6.48 -36.30 20.56
N THR A 311 -6.91 -37.31 21.31
CA THR A 311 -7.36 -38.58 20.75
C THR A 311 -8.60 -38.38 19.87
N GLU A 312 -9.55 -37.53 20.30
CA GLU A 312 -10.71 -37.15 19.48
C GLU A 312 -10.32 -36.50 18.14
N LEU A 313 -9.31 -35.62 18.12
CA LEU A 313 -8.82 -35.01 16.87
C LEU A 313 -8.22 -36.04 15.91
N VAL A 314 -7.45 -36.99 16.43
CA VAL A 314 -6.87 -38.08 15.62
C VAL A 314 -7.99 -38.94 15.05
N MET A 315 -8.94 -39.36 15.89
CA MET A 315 -10.07 -40.19 15.46
C MET A 315 -10.95 -39.48 14.42
N SER A 316 -11.28 -38.21 14.65
CA SER A 316 -12.05 -37.40 13.71
C SER A 316 -11.34 -37.28 12.35
N TYR A 317 -10.01 -37.11 12.34
CA TYR A 317 -9.23 -37.10 11.11
C TYR A 317 -9.25 -38.45 10.37
N LEU A 318 -9.15 -39.56 11.11
CA LEU A 318 -9.24 -40.92 10.55
C LEU A 318 -10.62 -41.18 9.92
N GLU A 319 -11.70 -40.76 10.59
CA GLU A 319 -13.07 -40.83 10.07
C GLU A 319 -13.24 -39.99 8.78
N GLU A 320 -12.67 -38.78 8.75
CA GLU A 320 -12.66 -37.96 7.53
C GLU A 320 -11.93 -38.62 6.37
N LEU A 321 -10.78 -39.28 6.64
CA LEU A 321 -10.02 -39.99 5.62
C LEU A 321 -10.74 -41.22 5.08
N GLU A 322 -11.38 -42.00 5.96
CA GLU A 322 -12.19 -43.15 5.54
C GLU A 322 -13.36 -42.69 4.65
N LYS A 323 -14.04 -41.60 5.05
CA LYS A 323 -15.14 -41.01 4.27
C LYS A 323 -14.67 -40.45 2.91
N ARG A 324 -13.47 -39.88 2.84
CA ARG A 324 -12.87 -39.39 1.58
C ARG A 324 -12.45 -40.55 0.67
N GLY A 325 -12.10 -41.70 1.24
CA GLY A 325 -11.62 -42.86 0.49
C GLY A 325 -10.20 -42.68 -0.05
N PRO A 326 -9.73 -43.59 -0.92
CA PRO A 326 -8.38 -43.50 -1.48
C PRO A 326 -8.20 -42.21 -2.31
N PRO A 327 -7.00 -41.60 -2.29
CA PRO A 327 -6.73 -40.40 -3.09
C PRO A 327 -6.99 -40.71 -4.57
N PRO A 328 -7.67 -39.80 -5.31
CA PRO A 328 -7.97 -40.03 -6.72
C PRO A 328 -6.66 -40.23 -7.50
N PRO A 329 -6.64 -41.12 -8.52
CA PRO A 329 -5.44 -41.33 -9.32
C PRO A 329 -5.03 -40.00 -9.99
N PRO A 330 -3.73 -39.77 -10.24
CA PRO A 330 -3.22 -38.52 -10.83
C PRO A 330 -3.79 -38.20 -12.23
N THR A 331 -4.54 -39.13 -12.81
CA THR A 331 -5.24 -39.03 -14.10
C THR A 331 -6.72 -38.66 -13.98
N ALA A 332 -7.27 -38.51 -12.78
CA ALA A 332 -8.68 -38.13 -12.57
C ALA A 332 -8.83 -36.60 -12.51
N SER A 333 -9.29 -35.99 -13.61
CA SER A 333 -9.81 -34.63 -13.60
C SER A 333 -11.03 -34.54 -12.69
N GLU A 334 -11.09 -33.51 -11.83
CA GLU A 334 -12.14 -33.33 -10.82
C GLU A 334 -13.55 -33.40 -11.44
N PRO A 335 -14.47 -34.26 -10.94
CA PRO A 335 -15.86 -34.17 -11.32
C PRO A 335 -16.44 -32.93 -10.64
N SER A 336 -16.84 -31.94 -11.45
CA SER A 336 -17.54 -30.73 -11.04
C SER A 336 -18.69 -31.10 -10.10
N ARG A 337 -18.53 -30.83 -8.79
CA ARG A 337 -19.55 -31.09 -7.79
C ARG A 337 -20.72 -30.15 -8.05
N ARG A 338 -21.76 -30.68 -8.67
CA ARG A 338 -23.06 -30.03 -8.80
C ARG A 338 -23.63 -29.88 -7.38
N SER A 339 -23.65 -28.66 -6.86
CA SER A 339 -24.32 -28.32 -5.60
C SER A 339 -25.80 -28.70 -5.69
N LYS A 340 -26.29 -29.45 -4.70
CA LYS A 340 -27.72 -29.49 -4.38
C LYS A 340 -27.97 -28.60 -3.18
#